data_AF-A0AA50ZG34-F1
#
_entry.id   AF-A0AA50ZG34-F1
#
_cell.length_a   1.000
_cell.length_b   1.000
_cell.length_c   1.000
_cell.angle_alpha   90.00
_cell.angle_beta   90.00
_cell.angle_gamma   90.00
#
_symmetry.space_group_name_H-M   'P 1'
#
loop_
_entity.id
_entity.type
_entity.pdbx_description
1 polymer ?
#
loop_
_entity_poly.entity_id
_entity_poly.type
_entity_poly.pdbx_seq_one_letter_code
_entity_poly.pdbx_strand_id
1 'polypeptide(L)'
;SIGLEYELRLERELRLMNISFSDENLLRLRGYDKTPDFKLDVPIAIDGFIVNWIESKALFGDEENHMGYLKEQLICYWNRFGPGLVIYW
;
A
#
# COMPACT_ATOMS: atom_id res chain seq x y z
N SER A 1 -11.93 12.39 2.18
CA SER A 1 -10.94 12.80 3.21
C SER A 1 -9.63 13.14 2.49
N ILE A 2 -8.64 13.73 3.18
CA ILE A 2 -7.32 13.98 2.60
C ILE A 2 -6.63 12.65 2.19
N GLY A 3 -6.80 11.59 2.99
CA GLY A 3 -6.34 10.23 2.66
C GLY A 3 -6.79 9.77 1.27
N LEU A 4 -8.10 9.84 1.01
CA LEU A 4 -8.68 9.45 -0.28
C LEU A 4 -8.11 10.26 -1.45
N GLU A 5 -7.81 11.55 -1.26
CA GLU A 5 -7.23 12.37 -2.33
C GLU A 5 -5.83 11.86 -2.74
N TYR A 6 -5.01 11.48 -1.75
CA TYR A 6 -3.68 10.92 -1.99
C TYR A 6 -3.73 9.48 -2.52
N GLU A 7 -4.69 8.67 -2.09
CA GLU A 7 -4.95 7.35 -2.68
C GLU A 7 -5.33 7.48 -4.17
N LEU A 8 -6.25 8.39 -4.51
CA LEU A 8 -6.63 8.65 -5.91
C LEU A 8 -5.46 9.20 -6.74
N ARG A 9 -4.60 10.02 -6.13
CA ARG A 9 -3.37 10.49 -6.77
C ARG A 9 -2.43 9.32 -7.06
N LEU A 10 -2.17 8.46 -6.07
CA LEU A 10 -1.33 7.28 -6.23
C LEU A 10 -1.90 6.31 -7.28
N GLU A 11 -3.21 6.09 -7.26
CA GLU A 11 -3.91 5.26 -8.25
C GLU A 11 -3.67 5.78 -9.67
N ARG A 12 -3.79 7.10 -9.87
CA ARG A 12 -3.52 7.74 -11.16
C ARG A 12 -2.09 7.50 -11.61
N GLU A 13 -1.10 7.68 -10.73
CA GLU A 13 0.31 7.45 -11.06
C GLU A 13 0.58 5.99 -11.43
N LEU A 14 0.05 5.02 -10.67
CA LEU A 14 0.17 3.59 -11.00
C LEU A 14 -0.40 3.28 -12.38
N ARG A 15 -1.57 3.83 -12.71
CA ARG A 15 -2.20 3.68 -14.03
C ARG A 15 -1.36 4.31 -15.14
N LEU A 16 -0.80 5.50 -14.92
CA LEU A 16 0.07 6.18 -15.89
C LEU A 16 1.36 5.39 -16.17
N MET A 17 1.89 4.72 -15.15
CA MET A 17 3.06 3.83 -15.27
C MET A 17 2.71 2.43 -15.81
N ASN A 18 1.44 2.17 -16.13
CA ASN A 18 0.93 0.87 -16.56
C ASN A 18 1.23 -0.27 -15.56
N ILE A 19 1.19 0.04 -14.27
CA ILE A 19 1.33 -0.93 -13.19
C ILE A 19 -0.06 -1.45 -12.83
N SER A 20 -0.25 -2.76 -12.96
CA SER A 20 -1.50 -3.44 -12.59
C SER A 20 -1.59 -3.71 -11.08
N PHE A 21 -2.74 -3.45 -10.49
CA PHE A 21 -2.98 -3.63 -9.05
C PHE A 21 -4.43 -4.04 -8.76
N SER A 22 -4.61 -4.64 -7.58
CA SER A 22 -5.89 -4.88 -6.91
C SER A 22 -6.06 -3.84 -5.80
N ASP A 23 -7.17 -3.10 -5.82
CA ASP A 23 -7.53 -2.13 -4.77
C ASP A 23 -8.16 -2.82 -3.54
N GLU A 24 -8.36 -2.04 -2.46
CA GLU A 24 -9.00 -2.50 -1.24
C GLU A 24 -10.37 -3.14 -1.48
N ASN A 25 -11.20 -2.57 -2.36
CA ASN A 25 -12.55 -3.10 -2.65
C ASN A 25 -12.47 -4.52 -3.23
N LEU A 26 -11.60 -4.74 -4.21
CA LEU A 26 -11.38 -6.04 -4.82
C LEU A 26 -10.79 -7.04 -3.83
N LEU A 27 -9.86 -6.59 -2.98
CA LEU A 27 -9.26 -7.44 -1.94
C LEU A 27 -10.30 -7.85 -0.88
N ARG A 28 -11.16 -6.93 -0.44
CA ARG A 28 -12.26 -7.23 0.49
C ARG A 28 -13.28 -8.20 -0.11
N LEU A 29 -13.63 -8.03 -1.39
CA LEU A 29 -14.49 -8.99 -2.11
C LEU A 29 -13.87 -10.40 -2.19
N ARG A 30 -12.53 -10.50 -2.19
CA ARG A 30 -11.80 -11.78 -2.12
C ARG A 30 -11.71 -12.35 -0.69
N GLY A 31 -12.29 -11.68 0.30
CA GLY A 31 -12.36 -12.16 1.68
C GLY A 31 -11.19 -11.73 2.57
N TYR A 32 -10.39 -10.74 2.15
CA TYR A 32 -9.35 -10.19 3.01
C TYR A 32 -9.92 -9.18 4.02
N ASP A 33 -9.57 -9.39 5.29
CA ASP A 33 -9.97 -8.59 6.44
C ASP A 33 -9.15 -7.30 6.59
N LYS A 34 -7.83 -7.43 6.44
CA LYS A 34 -6.86 -6.35 6.38
C LYS A 34 -6.21 -6.32 5.00
N THR A 35 -6.19 -5.14 4.39
CA THR A 35 -5.80 -4.93 3.00
C THR A 35 -4.93 -3.68 2.89
N PRO A 36 -3.83 -3.71 2.13
CA PRO A 36 -3.18 -2.47 1.71
C PRO A 36 -4.09 -1.71 0.75
N ASP A 37 -3.85 -0.40 0.57
CA ASP A 37 -4.59 0.41 -0.40
C ASP A 37 -4.46 -0.17 -1.82
N PHE A 38 -3.24 -0.58 -2.19
CA PHE A 38 -2.94 -1.16 -3.50
C PHE A 38 -2.05 -2.39 -3.36
N LYS A 39 -2.55 -3.58 -3.73
CA LYS A 39 -1.74 -4.78 -3.92
C LYS A 39 -1.34 -4.89 -5.38
N LEU A 40 -0.05 -4.91 -5.69
CA LEU A 40 0.43 -5.00 -7.06
C LEU A 40 0.19 -6.42 -7.60
N ASP A 41 -0.37 -6.54 -8.80
CA ASP A 41 -0.62 -7.85 -9.39
C ASP A 41 0.70 -8.53 -9.77
N VAL A 42 1.67 -7.74 -10.23
CA VAL A 42 3.06 -8.14 -10.49
C VAL A 42 3.98 -7.29 -9.59
N PRO A 43 4.85 -7.91 -8.77
CA PRO A 43 5.79 -7.17 -7.94
C PRO A 43 6.77 -6.35 -8.78
N ILE A 44 7.15 -5.18 -8.27
CA ILE A 44 8.12 -4.28 -8.92
C ILE A 44 9.37 -4.13 -8.07
N ALA A 45 10.49 -3.78 -8.69
CA ALA A 45 11.72 -3.45 -7.99
C ALA A 45 11.91 -1.94 -7.94
N ILE A 46 12.10 -1.38 -6.74
CA ILE A 46 12.43 0.02 -6.51
C ILE A 46 13.71 0.04 -5.68
N ASP A 47 14.78 0.65 -6.20
CA ASP A 47 16.09 0.73 -5.54
C ASP A 47 16.63 -0.61 -5.02
N GLY A 48 16.36 -1.70 -5.75
CA GLY A 48 16.77 -3.05 -5.39
C GLY A 48 15.85 -3.76 -4.38
N PHE A 49 14.80 -3.10 -3.90
CA PHE A 49 13.79 -3.68 -3.03
C PHE A 49 12.57 -4.15 -3.84
N ILE A 50 12.10 -5.37 -3.56
CA ILE A 50 10.86 -5.88 -4.14
C ILE A 50 9.66 -5.28 -3.39
N VAL A 51 8.71 -4.74 -4.15
CA VAL A 51 7.48 -4.14 -3.64
C VAL A 51 6.29 -4.93 -4.19
N ASN A 52 5.50 -5.51 -3.29
CA ASN A 52 4.30 -6.29 -3.61
C ASN A 52 3.01 -5.51 -3.37
N TRP A 53 3.05 -4.46 -2.55
CA TRP A 53 1.91 -3.64 -2.19
C TRP A 53 2.39 -2.24 -1.79
N ILE A 54 1.49 -1.26 -1.88
CA ILE A 54 1.73 0.13 -1.51
C ILE A 54 0.61 0.58 -0.55
N GLU A 55 1.00 1.24 0.53
CA GLU A 55 0.13 1.87 1.51
C GLU A 55 0.35 3.40 1.48
N SER A 56 -0.73 4.16 1.35
CA SER A 56 -0.76 5.63 1.28
C SER A 56 -1.21 6.21 2.62
N LYS A 57 -0.36 7.00 3.27
CA LYS A 57 -0.66 7.66 4.55
C LYS A 57 -0.59 9.17 4.41
N ALA A 58 -1.73 9.84 4.53
CA ALA A 58 -1.85 11.30 4.47
C ALA A 58 -1.45 11.99 5.79
N LEU A 59 -0.23 11.70 6.26
CA LEU A 59 0.34 12.20 7.51
C LEU A 59 1.87 12.13 7.45
N PHE A 60 2.53 12.87 8.35
CA PHE A 60 3.98 12.88 8.45
C PHE A 60 4.54 11.54 8.96
N GLY A 61 5.48 10.95 8.23
CA GLY A 61 6.08 9.66 8.55
C GLY A 61 7.16 9.71 9.62
N ASP A 62 6.80 10.03 10.86
CA ASP A 62 7.71 9.86 12.01
C ASP A 62 7.75 8.40 12.51
N GLU A 63 8.82 8.07 13.25
CA GLU A 63 9.09 6.72 13.74
C GLU A 63 8.02 6.20 14.70
N GLU A 64 7.48 7.07 15.56
CA GLU A 64 6.46 6.68 16.54
C GLU A 64 5.17 6.24 15.83
N ASN A 65 4.68 7.06 14.89
CA ASN A 65 3.51 6.75 14.07
C ASN A 65 3.75 5.50 13.20
N HIS A 66 4.92 5.40 12.56
CA HIS A 66 5.25 4.23 11.73
C HIS A 66 5.24 2.93 12.55
N MET A 67 5.79 2.94 13.77
CA MET A 67 5.80 1.78 14.65
C MET A 67 4.41 1.35 15.10
N GLY A 68 3.48 2.31 15.27
CA GLY A 68 2.06 2.03 15.50
C GLY A 68 1.45 1.26 14.32
N TYR A 69 1.54 1.82 13.10
CA TYR A 69 1.02 1.18 11.89
C TYR A 69 1.66 -0.18 11.60
N LEU A 70 2.95 -0.33 11.88
CA LEU A 70 3.68 -1.58 11.69
C LEU A 70 3.00 -2.71 12.47
N LYS A 71 2.69 -2.48 13.75
CA LYS A 71 2.07 -3.48 14.63
C LYS A 71 0.61 -3.74 14.28
N GLU A 72 -0.12 -2.70 13.91
CA GLU A 72 -1.57 -2.79 13.71
C GLU A 72 -1.96 -3.31 12.33
N GLN A 73 -1.20 -2.96 11.29
CA GLN A 73 -1.60 -3.13 9.89
C GLN A 73 -0.48 -3.77 9.05
N LEU A 74 0.71 -3.15 9.00
CA LEU A 74 1.70 -3.45 7.96
C LEU A 74 2.33 -4.85 8.09
N ILE A 75 2.53 -5.35 9.31
CA ILE A 75 3.02 -6.73 9.51
C ILE A 75 2.06 -7.76 8.91
N CYS A 76 0.74 -7.52 8.96
CA CYS A 76 -0.24 -8.42 8.35
C CYS A 76 -0.08 -8.46 6.82
N TYR A 77 0.16 -7.31 6.19
CA TYR A 77 0.41 -7.22 4.75
C TYR A 77 1.72 -7.91 4.39
N TRP A 78 2.78 -7.67 5.18
CA TRP A 78 4.07 -8.30 4.98
C TRP A 78 3.99 -9.82 5.02
N ASN A 79 3.36 -10.38 6.05
CA ASN A 79 3.23 -11.82 6.21
C ASN A 79 2.39 -12.48 5.11
N ARG A 80 1.44 -11.73 4.53
CA ARG A 80 0.49 -12.25 3.54
C ARG A 80 0.96 -12.08 2.10
N PHE A 81 1.58 -10.94 1.79
CA PHE A 81 1.91 -10.53 0.44
C PHE A 81 3.41 -10.30 0.21
N GLY A 82 4.25 -10.41 1.25
CA GLY A 82 5.67 -10.11 1.19
C GLY A 82 5.98 -8.63 1.38
N PRO A 83 7.22 -8.19 1.10
CA PRO A 83 7.64 -6.80 1.30
C PRO A 83 6.79 -5.80 0.50
N GLY A 84 6.62 -4.60 1.04
CA GLY A 84 5.87 -3.53 0.41
C GLY A 84 6.43 -2.15 0.71
N LEU A 85 5.72 -1.14 0.24
CA LEU A 85 6.10 0.27 0.34
C LEU A 85 5.03 1.05 1.09
N VAL A 86 5.46 1.96 1.97
CA VAL A 86 4.56 2.95 2.59
C VAL A 86 4.97 4.33 2.09
N ILE A 87 4.01 5.08 1.57
CA ILE A 87 4.20 6.46 1.11
C ILE A 87 3.53 7.39 2.12
N TYR A 88 4.33 8.23 2.76
CA TYR A 88 3.88 9.32 3.61
C TYR A 88 3.86 10.62 2.79
N TRP A 89 2.78 11.40 2.93
CA TRP A 89 2.54 12.64 2.18
C TRP A 89 2.67 13.91 3.03
#